data_AF-A0AAF0PM72-F1
#
_entry.id   AF-A0AAF0PM72-F1
#
_cell.length_a   1.000
_cell.length_b   1.000
_cell.length_c   1.000
_cell.angle_alpha   90.00
_cell.angle_beta   90.00
_cell.angle_gamma   90.00
#
_symmetry.space_group_name_H-M   'P 1'
#
loop_
_entity.id
_entity.type
_entity.pdbx_description
1 polymer ?
#
loop_
_entity_poly.entity_id
_entity_poly.type
_entity_poly.pdbx_seq_one_letter_code
_entity_poly.pdbx_strand_id
1 'polypeptide(L)'
;ISIVQVKWLKPSNNFVKINSDGSCKDGCCGGGGMIRDHRGHLIFAYSLNLGHGTNNWAEAKALLYGVEWCVRNEYDYILAESGSKVLVDCVNDIWEPP
;
A
#
# COMPACT_ATOMS: atom_id res chain seq x y z
N ILE A 1 7.35 3.75 25.35
CA ILE A 1 6.85 4.16 24.02
C ILE A 1 7.88 5.12 23.45
N SER A 2 8.62 4.73 22.42
CA SER A 2 9.45 5.66 21.64
C SER A 2 8.59 6.22 20.52
N ILE A 3 8.51 7.54 20.42
CA ILE A 3 7.86 8.23 19.31
C ILE A 3 8.96 8.55 18.31
N VAL A 4 8.91 7.93 17.14
CA VAL A 4 9.80 8.24 16.02
C VAL A 4 9.04 9.15 15.07
N GLN A 5 9.59 10.34 14.81
CA GLN A 5 9.02 11.22 13.79
C GLN A 5 9.33 10.62 12.42
N VAL A 6 8.30 10.12 11.74
CA VAL A 6 8.39 9.63 10.36
C VAL A 6 7.96 10.77 9.44
N LYS A 7 8.87 11.22 8.58
CA LYS A 7 8.57 12.21 7.55
C LYS A 7 8.21 11.47 6.26
N TRP A 8 7.03 11.72 5.72
CA TRP A 8 6.71 11.29 4.37
C TRP A 8 7.62 12.01 3.37
N LEU A 9 8.29 11.25 2.51
CA LEU A 9 9.15 11.77 1.46
C LEU A 9 8.49 11.52 0.11
N LYS A 10 8.42 12.56 -0.73
CA LYS A 10 7.99 12.41 -2.13
C LYS A 10 8.94 11.50 -2.91
N PRO A 11 8.44 10.71 -3.88
CA PRO A 11 9.31 9.86 -4.68
C PRO A 11 10.17 10.70 -5.65
N SER A 12 11.17 10.06 -6.26
CA SER A 12 11.97 10.64 -7.33
C SER A 12 11.13 10.93 -8.59
N ASN A 13 11.66 11.74 -9.51
CA ASN A 13 11.03 11.98 -10.80
C ASN A 13 10.71 10.65 -11.51
N ASN A 14 9.61 10.64 -12.26
CA ASN A 14 9.02 9.49 -12.97
C ASN A 14 8.35 8.44 -12.10
N PHE A 15 8.54 8.47 -10.77
CA PHE A 15 7.85 7.56 -9.87
C PHE A 15 6.51 8.12 -9.40
N VAL A 16 5.55 7.21 -9.24
CA VAL A 16 4.39 7.41 -8.37
C VAL A 16 4.60 6.68 -7.05
N LYS A 17 4.07 7.24 -5.96
CA LYS A 17 4.12 6.62 -4.64
C LYS A 17 2.74 6.13 -4.23
N ILE A 18 2.64 4.86 -3.86
CA ILE A 18 1.46 4.25 -3.24
C ILE A 18 1.68 4.20 -1.73
N ASN A 19 0.74 4.70 -0.96
CA ASN A 19 0.62 4.44 0.47
C ASN A 19 -0.67 3.64 0.67
N SER A 20 -0.55 2.36 1.06
CA SER A 20 -1.71 1.48 1.29
C SER A 20 -1.80 1.03 2.74
N ASP A 21 -3.01 0.75 3.18
CA ASP A 21 -3.29 0.19 4.50
C ASP A 21 -4.47 -0.77 4.41
N GLY A 22 -4.36 -1.89 5.13
CA GLY A 22 -5.43 -2.86 5.30
C GLY A 22 -5.78 -3.00 6.77
N SER A 23 -7.07 -3.15 7.06
CA SER A 23 -7.53 -3.35 8.43
C SER A 23 -8.56 -4.45 8.48
N CYS A 24 -8.48 -5.29 9.52
CA CYS A 24 -9.47 -6.32 9.74
C CYS A 24 -9.81 -6.46 11.24
N LYS A 25 -11.10 -6.52 11.55
CA LYS A 25 -11.62 -6.71 12.91
C LYS A 25 -12.73 -7.75 12.90
N ASP A 26 -12.58 -8.78 13.74
CA ASP A 26 -13.54 -9.90 13.85
C ASP A 26 -13.85 -10.53 12.47
N GLY A 27 -12.81 -10.61 11.63
CA GLY A 27 -12.87 -11.10 10.26
C GLY A 27 -13.47 -10.11 9.25
N CYS A 28 -14.13 -9.03 9.66
CA CYS A 28 -14.58 -7.98 8.74
C CYS A 28 -13.40 -7.08 8.33
N CYS A 29 -13.04 -7.11 7.05
CA CYS A 29 -11.89 -6.41 6.53
C CYS A 29 -12.25 -5.28 5.56
N GLY A 30 -11.45 -4.22 5.62
CA GLY A 30 -11.40 -3.16 4.63
C GLY A 30 -9.96 -2.86 4.25
N GLY A 31 -9.79 -2.12 3.16
CA GLY A 31 -8.48 -1.66 2.73
C GLY A 31 -8.58 -0.32 2.03
N GLY A 32 -7.45 0.33 1.84
CA GLY A 32 -7.42 1.58 1.12
C GLY A 32 -6.02 2.02 0.81
N GLY A 33 -5.93 3.14 0.10
CA GLY A 33 -4.66 3.75 -0.19
C GLY A 33 -4.77 5.01 -1.00
N MET A 34 -3.62 5.63 -1.20
CA MET A 34 -3.46 6.87 -1.94
C MET A 34 -2.23 6.78 -2.84
N ILE A 35 -2.35 7.33 -4.03
CA ILE A 35 -1.32 7.37 -5.06
C ILE A 35 -0.98 8.82 -5.32
N ARG A 36 0.30 9.17 -5.21
CA ARG A 36 0.80 10.53 -5.41
C ARG A 36 1.90 10.59 -6.47
N ASP A 37 1.98 11.71 -7.17
CA ASP A 37 3.07 11.99 -8.11
C ASP A 37 4.39 12.37 -7.40
N HIS A 38 5.46 12.53 -8.17
CA HIS A 38 6.78 12.99 -7.70
C HIS A 38 6.79 14.42 -7.10
N ARG A 39 5.74 15.21 -7.33
CA ARG A 39 5.55 16.53 -6.70
C ARG A 39 4.77 16.43 -5.38
N GLY A 40 4.22 15.26 -5.08
CA GLY A 40 3.39 14.99 -3.91
C GLY A 40 1.91 15.29 -4.11
N HIS A 41 1.47 15.57 -5.35
CA HIS A 41 0.05 15.75 -5.63
C HIS A 41 -0.68 14.41 -5.64
N LEU A 42 -1.90 14.42 -5.13
CA LEU A 42 -2.78 13.27 -5.19
C LEU A 42 -3.20 13.02 -6.64
N ILE A 43 -2.97 11.79 -7.11
CA ILE A 43 -3.45 11.29 -8.40
C ILE A 43 -4.76 10.53 -8.18
N PHE A 44 -4.76 9.62 -7.20
CA PHE A 44 -5.88 8.72 -6.94
C PHE A 44 -5.92 8.31 -5.47
N ALA A 45 -7.12 8.09 -4.95
CA ALA A 45 -7.36 7.52 -3.62
C ALA A 45 -8.48 6.50 -3.71
N TYR A 46 -8.40 5.45 -2.89
CA TYR A 46 -9.36 4.36 -2.90
C TYR A 46 -9.63 3.82 -1.50
N SER A 47 -10.82 3.23 -1.37
CA SER A 47 -11.25 2.44 -0.22
C SER A 47 -11.99 1.21 -0.76
N LEU A 48 -11.77 0.07 -0.10
CA LEU A 48 -12.25 -1.25 -0.51
C LEU A 48 -13.01 -1.87 0.64
N ASN A 49 -14.22 -2.34 0.35
CA ASN A 49 -14.89 -3.33 1.20
C ASN A 49 -14.38 -4.71 0.78
N LEU A 50 -13.60 -5.36 1.64
CA LEU A 50 -12.96 -6.62 1.33
C LEU A 50 -13.72 -7.84 1.90
N GLY A 51 -14.77 -7.63 2.68
CA GLY A 51 -15.55 -8.73 3.26
C GLY A 51 -14.75 -9.49 4.32
N HIS A 52 -14.92 -10.82 4.36
CA HIS A 52 -14.33 -11.63 5.42
C HIS A 52 -12.89 -12.06 5.12
N GLY A 53 -11.95 -11.92 6.07
CA GLY A 53 -10.55 -12.27 5.87
C GLY A 53 -9.66 -12.06 7.09
N THR A 54 -8.37 -11.87 6.85
CA THR A 54 -7.35 -11.60 7.89
C THR A 54 -6.67 -10.25 7.66
N ASN A 55 -5.94 -9.76 8.66
CA ASN A 55 -5.24 -8.48 8.56
C ASN A 55 -4.18 -8.47 7.45
N ASN A 56 -3.34 -9.51 7.38
CA ASN A 56 -2.30 -9.62 6.35
C ASN A 56 -2.92 -9.72 4.94
N TRP A 57 -4.05 -10.42 4.82
CA TRP A 57 -4.78 -10.51 3.55
C TRP A 57 -5.36 -9.15 3.13
N ALA A 58 -5.92 -8.38 4.08
CA ALA A 58 -6.44 -7.04 3.82
C ALA A 58 -5.34 -6.08 3.35
N GLU A 59 -4.18 -6.09 4.01
CA GLU A 59 -2.99 -5.32 3.64
C GLU A 59 -2.52 -5.66 2.21
N ALA A 60 -2.37 -6.96 1.92
CA ALA A 60 -1.96 -7.42 0.61
C ALA A 60 -2.97 -7.04 -0.49
N LYS A 61 -4.27 -7.16 -0.22
CA LYS A 61 -5.33 -6.78 -1.17
C LYS A 61 -5.39 -5.28 -1.40
N ALA A 62 -5.23 -4.46 -0.36
CA ALA A 62 -5.17 -3.01 -0.50
C ALA A 62 -4.00 -2.60 -1.40
N LEU A 63 -2.80 -3.12 -1.14
CA LEU A 63 -1.62 -2.81 -1.96
C LEU A 63 -1.78 -3.29 -3.40
N LEU A 64 -2.24 -4.53 -3.60
CA LEU A 64 -2.45 -5.11 -4.92
C LEU A 64 -3.39 -4.24 -5.77
N TYR A 65 -4.51 -3.79 -5.20
CA TYR A 65 -5.45 -2.92 -5.92
C TYR A 65 -4.79 -1.61 -6.38
N GLY A 66 -3.96 -0.99 -5.53
CA GLY A 66 -3.21 0.21 -5.90
C GLY A 66 -2.21 -0.05 -7.03
N VAL A 67 -1.46 -1.16 -6.97
CA VAL A 67 -0.49 -1.53 -8.00
C VAL A 67 -1.18 -1.83 -9.33
N GLU A 68 -2.26 -2.62 -9.31
CA GLU A 68 -3.06 -2.91 -10.51
C GLU A 68 -3.64 -1.63 -11.13
N TRP A 69 -4.06 -0.66 -10.31
CA TRP A 69 -4.50 0.63 -10.81
C TRP A 69 -3.34 1.39 -11.48
N CYS A 70 -2.16 1.44 -10.86
CA CYS A 70 -0.98 2.09 -11.47
C CYS A 70 -0.62 1.47 -12.83
N VAL A 71 -0.53 0.13 -12.90
CA VAL A 71 -0.18 -0.59 -14.14
C VAL A 71 -1.21 -0.34 -15.24
N ARG A 72 -2.52 -0.37 -14.91
CA ARG A 72 -3.58 -0.06 -15.87
C ARG A 72 -3.58 1.38 -16.37
N ASN A 73 -2.93 2.29 -15.65
CA ASN A 73 -2.78 3.70 -16.02
C ASN A 73 -1.34 4.02 -16.49
N GLU A 74 -0.61 3.01 -16.96
CA GLU A 74 0.70 3.17 -17.62
C GLU A 74 1.79 3.80 -16.72
N TYR A 75 1.69 3.59 -15.40
CA TYR A 75 2.76 3.93 -14.47
C TYR A 75 3.74 2.77 -14.30
N ASP A 76 4.91 2.90 -14.92
CA ASP A 76 5.95 1.86 -14.89
C ASP A 76 6.81 1.89 -13.61
N TYR A 77 6.97 3.06 -12.99
CA TYR A 77 7.84 3.26 -11.83
C TYR A 77 7.00 3.53 -10.58
N ILE A 78 6.88 2.50 -9.74
CA ILE A 78 6.03 2.51 -8.55
C ILE A 78 6.90 2.36 -7.31
N LEU A 79 6.74 3.28 -6.35
CA LEU A 79 7.28 3.14 -4.99
C LEU A 79 6.11 2.87 -4.04
N ALA A 80 6.01 1.65 -3.51
CA ALA A 80 4.96 1.25 -2.60
C ALA A 80 5.40 1.29 -1.14
N GLU A 81 4.52 1.80 -0.26
CA GLU A 81 4.68 1.81 1.19
C GLU A 81 3.42 1.19 1.82
N SER A 82 3.61 0.20 2.70
CA SER A 82 2.57 -0.41 3.53
C SER A 82 3.03 -0.42 5.00
N GLY A 83 2.06 -0.36 5.92
CA GLY A 83 2.29 -0.53 7.36
C GLY A 83 2.63 -1.97 7.77
N SER A 84 2.46 -2.94 6.88
CA SER A 84 2.68 -4.36 7.16
C SER A 84 4.12 -4.79 6.81
N LYS A 85 4.97 -4.96 7.84
CA LYS A 85 6.33 -5.50 7.66
C LYS A 85 6.32 -6.89 7.01
N VAL A 86 5.36 -7.74 7.38
CA VAL A 86 5.13 -9.06 6.78
C VAL A 86 5.01 -8.94 5.26
N LEU A 87 4.11 -8.07 4.80
CA LEU A 87 3.88 -7.87 3.38
C LEU A 87 5.12 -7.31 2.67
N VAL A 88 5.77 -6.31 3.26
CA VAL A 88 6.97 -5.69 2.70
C VAL A 88 8.10 -6.71 2.56
N ASP A 89 8.33 -7.54 3.57
CA ASP A 89 9.37 -8.57 3.53
C ASP A 89 9.05 -9.64 2.48
N CYS A 90 7.79 -10.05 2.34
CA CYS A 90 7.37 -11.02 1.31
C CYS A 90 7.53 -10.50 -0.12
N VAL A 91 7.16 -9.24 -0.39
CA VAL A 91 7.26 -8.67 -1.74
C VAL A 91 8.71 -8.46 -2.18
N ASN A 92 9.63 -8.30 -1.22
CA ASN A 92 11.05 -8.13 -1.47
C ASN A 92 11.85 -9.45 -1.39
N ASP A 93 11.18 -10.61 -1.40
CA ASP A 93 11.79 -11.94 -1.30
C ASP A 93 12.70 -12.12 -0.06
N ILE A 94 12.43 -11.37 1.01
CA ILE A 94 13.14 -11.46 2.30
C ILE A 94 12.53 -12.58 3.15
N TRP A 95 11.24 -12.86 2.97
CA TRP A 95 10.51 -13.88 3.73
C TRP A 95 9.39 -14.52 2.92
N GLU A 96 9.15 -15.82 3.10
CA GLU A 96 8.03 -16.51 2.47
C GLU A 96 6.70 -16.22 3.21
N PRO A 97 5.56 -16.15 2.50
CA PRO A 97 4.26 -15.97 3.14
C PRO A 97 3.97 -17.09 4.16
N PRO A 98 3.39 -16.76 5.33
CA PRO A 98 3.04 -17.73 6.36
C PRO A 98 1.82 -18.60 6.00
#